data_AF-A0AA41QAN2-F1
#
_entry.id   AF-A0AA41QAN2-F1
#
_cell.length_a   1.000
_cell.length_b   1.000
_cell.length_c   1.000
_cell.angle_alpha   90.00
_cell.angle_beta   90.00
_cell.angle_gamma   90.00
#
_symmetry.space_group_name_H-M   'P 1'
#
loop_
_entity.id
_entity.type
_entity.pdbx_description
1 polymer ?
#
loop_
_entity_poly.entity_id
_entity_poly.type
_entity_poly.pdbx_seq_one_letter_code
_entity_poly.pdbx_strand_id
1 'polypeptide(L)'
;MVAEGAGIAVHGVGLVERVIAEVRRDPGASALSYRDVPWVDGGVARPMDAEVLAAAVFPSGRPLPPSVRTWLAYDASLFERHEWFDDDGDFAPRALDELVADELGDMWGELFEPVAARLGECFLLPGGSDSRRILAVTEPDQEGEYPVLAVDVDDLPFVGLMYPGFDVYLGNTAGLVAHEFETYTGMMDDPVYARRMHRHAARTFGGESCFEYPF
;
A
#
# COMPACT_ATOMS: atom_id res chain seq x y z
N MET A 1 -18.19 -31.66 21.11
CA MET A 1 -18.03 -31.00 19.80
C MET A 1 -17.75 -29.54 20.09
N VAL A 2 -16.48 -29.18 20.11
CA VAL A 2 -16.04 -27.78 20.16
C VAL A 2 -15.59 -27.49 18.73
N ALA A 3 -16.20 -26.50 18.09
CA ALA A 3 -15.79 -26.07 16.76
C ALA A 3 -14.35 -25.56 16.84
N GLU A 4 -13.46 -26.13 16.03
CA GLU A 4 -12.11 -25.62 15.82
C GLU A 4 -12.21 -24.18 15.33
N GLY A 5 -11.70 -23.25 16.14
CA GLY A 5 -11.64 -21.84 15.79
C GLY A 5 -10.71 -21.67 14.59
N ALA A 6 -11.25 -21.20 13.47
CA ALA A 6 -10.44 -20.65 12.40
C ALA A 6 -9.56 -19.55 13.01
N GLY A 7 -8.23 -19.74 12.96
CA GLY A 7 -7.28 -18.74 13.42
C GLY A 7 -7.58 -17.40 12.73
N ILE A 8 -7.49 -16.30 13.48
CA ILE A 8 -7.68 -14.96 12.94
C ILE A 8 -6.60 -14.75 11.88
N ALA A 9 -6.99 -14.61 10.61
CA ALA A 9 -6.04 -14.33 9.53
C ALA A 9 -5.37 -12.97 9.80
N VAL A 10 -4.05 -13.00 9.95
CA VAL A 10 -3.21 -11.83 10.29
C VAL A 10 -2.56 -11.20 9.05
N HIS A 11 -2.73 -11.79 7.86
CA HIS A 11 -2.19 -11.30 6.59
C HIS A 11 -2.89 -12.01 5.41
N GLY A 12 -2.60 -11.56 4.20
CA GLY A 12 -3.09 -12.11 2.94
C GLY A 12 -4.59 -11.88 2.69
N VAL A 13 -5.14 -12.63 1.74
CA VAL A 13 -6.53 -12.51 1.27
C VAL A 13 -7.55 -12.57 2.42
N GLY A 14 -7.37 -13.49 3.37
CA GLY A 14 -8.30 -13.64 4.49
C GLY A 14 -8.35 -12.42 5.42
N LEU A 15 -7.27 -11.64 5.53
CA LEU A 15 -7.29 -10.36 6.24
C LEU A 15 -8.09 -9.31 5.43
N VAL A 16 -7.86 -9.23 4.12
CA VAL A 16 -8.56 -8.29 3.23
C VAL A 16 -10.06 -8.55 3.19
N GLU A 17 -10.49 -9.82 3.12
CA GLU A 17 -11.91 -10.19 3.17
C GLU A 17 -12.58 -9.72 4.47
N ARG A 18 -11.86 -9.74 5.60
CA ARG A 18 -12.35 -9.21 6.87
C ARG A 18 -12.46 -7.70 6.83
N VAL A 19 -11.48 -6.99 6.25
CA VAL A 19 -11.60 -5.54 6.06
C VAL A 19 -12.81 -5.21 5.20
N ILE A 20 -13.00 -5.88 4.07
CA ILE A 20 -14.17 -5.70 3.21
C ILE A 20 -15.47 -5.96 3.99
N ALA A 21 -15.50 -6.96 4.87
CA ALA A 21 -16.65 -7.24 5.71
C ALA A 21 -16.95 -6.11 6.73
N GLU A 22 -15.94 -5.43 7.26
CA GLU A 22 -16.11 -4.22 8.08
C GLU A 22 -16.60 -3.04 7.24
N VAL A 23 -15.95 -2.78 6.10
CA VAL A 23 -16.29 -1.67 5.19
C VAL A 23 -17.71 -1.80 4.66
N ARG A 24 -18.21 -3.00 4.38
CA ARG A 24 -19.60 -3.23 3.95
C ARG A 24 -20.64 -2.77 4.97
N ARG A 25 -20.28 -2.65 6.26
CA ARG A 25 -21.21 -2.19 7.30
C ARG A 25 -21.38 -0.67 7.27
N ASP A 26 -20.34 0.05 6.88
CA ASP A 26 -20.36 1.49 6.72
C ASP A 26 -19.37 1.91 5.60
N PRO A 27 -19.78 1.82 4.32
CA PRO A 27 -18.87 2.06 3.20
C PRO A 27 -18.45 3.53 3.08
N GLY A 28 -19.24 4.44 3.66
CA GLY A 28 -18.91 5.87 3.72
C GLY A 28 -18.02 6.25 4.90
N ALA A 29 -17.73 5.32 5.82
CA ALA A 29 -16.79 5.58 6.91
C ALA A 29 -15.41 5.94 6.34
N SER A 30 -14.73 6.85 7.03
CA SER A 30 -13.37 7.21 6.65
C SER A 30 -12.41 6.05 6.86
N ALA A 31 -11.55 5.81 5.87
CA ALA A 31 -10.37 4.97 5.97
C ALA A 31 -9.34 5.56 6.94
N LEU A 32 -9.28 6.89 7.08
CA LEU A 32 -8.30 7.55 7.94
C LEU A 32 -8.98 8.16 9.17
N SER A 33 -8.38 7.99 10.34
CA SER A 33 -8.93 8.53 11.59
C SER A 33 -8.78 10.05 11.73
N TYR A 34 -7.90 10.68 10.94
CA TYR A 34 -7.51 12.09 11.03
C TYR A 34 -7.91 12.94 9.81
N ARG A 35 -8.45 12.32 8.75
CA ARG A 35 -8.92 13.00 7.55
C ARG A 35 -10.14 12.24 7.02
N ASP A 36 -11.12 12.94 6.49
CA ASP A 36 -12.28 12.31 5.86
C ASP A 36 -11.91 11.78 4.47
N VAL A 37 -11.66 10.47 4.38
CA VAL A 37 -11.36 9.75 3.14
C VAL A 37 -12.22 8.50 3.13
N PRO A 38 -13.40 8.50 2.49
CA PRO A 38 -14.33 7.38 2.58
C PRO A 38 -13.70 6.09 2.02
N TRP A 39 -13.98 4.95 2.62
CA TRP A 39 -13.54 3.66 2.05
C TRP A 39 -14.03 3.45 0.63
N VAL A 40 -15.30 3.77 0.39
CA VAL A 40 -15.97 3.63 -0.91
C VAL A 40 -16.59 4.96 -1.30
N ASP A 41 -16.24 5.46 -2.48
CA ASP A 41 -16.77 6.72 -2.99
C ASP A 41 -18.29 6.65 -3.16
N GLY A 42 -19.00 7.68 -2.68
CA GLY A 42 -20.46 7.72 -2.70
C GLY A 42 -21.15 6.58 -1.92
N GLY A 43 -20.41 5.77 -1.15
CA GLY A 43 -20.95 4.66 -0.36
C GLY A 43 -21.44 3.46 -1.18
N VAL A 44 -21.19 3.42 -2.48
CA VAL A 44 -21.62 2.33 -3.37
C VAL A 44 -20.40 1.71 -4.03
N ALA A 45 -20.14 0.44 -3.73
CA ALA A 45 -18.95 -0.27 -4.20
C ALA A 45 -18.97 -0.43 -5.73
N ARG A 46 -17.84 -0.15 -6.36
CA ARG A 46 -17.64 -0.23 -7.82
C ARG A 46 -16.58 -1.28 -8.14
N PRO A 47 -16.94 -2.58 -8.16
CA PRO A 47 -15.98 -3.63 -8.43
C PRO A 47 -15.44 -3.53 -9.86
N MET A 48 -14.16 -3.84 -10.02
CA MET A 48 -13.56 -4.04 -11.34
C MET A 48 -14.20 -5.26 -12.02
N ASP A 49 -14.38 -5.19 -13.34
CA ASP A 49 -14.89 -6.32 -14.12
C ASP A 49 -14.03 -7.58 -13.91
N ALA A 50 -14.68 -8.74 -13.80
CA ALA A 50 -14.00 -9.98 -13.43
C ALA A 50 -13.04 -10.49 -14.52
N GLU A 51 -13.37 -10.31 -15.80
CA GLU A 51 -12.51 -10.72 -16.91
C GLU A 51 -11.30 -9.78 -17.02
N VAL A 52 -11.53 -8.47 -16.88
CA VAL A 52 -10.46 -7.47 -16.80
C VAL A 52 -9.53 -7.76 -15.63
N LEU A 53 -10.09 -7.94 -14.43
CA LEU A 53 -9.32 -8.24 -13.23
C LEU A 53 -8.51 -9.53 -13.41
N ALA A 54 -9.09 -10.60 -13.99
CA ALA A 54 -8.38 -11.86 -14.21
C ALA A 54 -7.15 -11.72 -15.10
N ALA A 55 -7.21 -10.85 -16.12
CA ALA A 55 -6.09 -10.56 -17.01
C ALA A 55 -5.12 -9.49 -16.46
N ALA A 56 -5.53 -8.76 -15.43
CA ALA A 56 -4.80 -7.62 -14.92
C ALA A 56 -3.41 -7.97 -14.38
N VAL A 57 -2.42 -7.24 -14.88
CA VAL A 57 -1.02 -7.20 -14.45
C VAL A 57 -0.58 -5.74 -14.38
N PHE A 58 0.45 -5.48 -13.60
CA PHE A 58 1.11 -4.19 -13.57
C PHE A 58 1.85 -3.91 -14.89
N PRO A 59 2.13 -2.64 -15.25
CA PRO A 59 2.83 -2.30 -16.49
C PRO A 59 4.21 -2.95 -16.66
N SER A 60 4.92 -3.23 -15.56
CA SER A 60 6.15 -4.05 -15.60
C SER A 60 5.94 -5.52 -15.98
N GLY A 61 4.70 -5.97 -16.18
CA GLY A 61 4.31 -7.36 -16.39
C GLY A 61 4.26 -8.19 -15.10
N ARG A 62 4.49 -7.56 -13.94
CA ARG A 62 4.40 -8.23 -12.63
C ARG A 62 2.93 -8.49 -12.26
N PRO A 63 2.63 -9.59 -11.54
CA PRO A 63 1.27 -9.89 -11.14
C PRO A 63 0.79 -8.88 -10.09
N LEU A 64 -0.52 -8.58 -10.08
CA LEU A 64 -1.14 -7.86 -8.97
C LEU A 64 -1.03 -8.65 -7.66
N PRO A 65 -0.86 -7.99 -6.50
CA PRO A 65 -0.95 -8.64 -5.21
C PRO A 65 -2.31 -9.33 -5.03
N PRO A 66 -2.35 -10.50 -4.37
CA PRO A 66 -3.61 -11.12 -4.00
C PRO A 66 -4.53 -10.18 -3.21
N SER A 67 -3.97 -9.35 -2.34
CA SER A 67 -4.72 -8.35 -1.56
C SER A 67 -5.38 -7.28 -2.43
N VAL A 68 -4.63 -6.66 -3.34
CA VAL A 68 -5.12 -5.66 -4.29
C VAL A 68 -6.18 -6.26 -5.20
N ARG A 69 -5.97 -7.47 -5.71
CA ARG A 69 -6.96 -8.20 -6.51
C ARG A 69 -8.26 -8.44 -5.74
N THR A 70 -8.15 -8.83 -4.48
CA THR A 70 -9.31 -9.06 -3.60
C THR A 70 -10.08 -7.76 -3.35
N TRP A 71 -9.37 -6.65 -3.14
CA TRP A 71 -10.01 -5.34 -3.00
C TRP A 71 -10.67 -4.86 -4.28
N LEU A 72 -9.98 -4.93 -5.43
CA LEU A 72 -10.54 -4.55 -6.74
C LEU A 72 -11.79 -5.33 -7.12
N ALA A 73 -11.88 -6.61 -6.71
CA ALA A 73 -13.09 -7.42 -6.89
C ALA A 73 -14.29 -6.91 -6.06
N TYR A 74 -14.04 -6.02 -5.09
CA TYR A 74 -15.06 -5.36 -4.28
C TYR A 74 -15.28 -3.90 -4.70
N ASP A 75 -14.21 -3.09 -4.74
CA ASP A 75 -14.29 -1.67 -5.04
C ASP A 75 -12.99 -1.16 -5.70
N ALA A 76 -13.12 -0.40 -6.79
CA ALA A 76 -12.02 0.29 -7.46
C ALA A 76 -11.93 1.78 -7.08
N SER A 77 -12.99 2.35 -6.48
CA SER A 77 -13.09 3.79 -6.24
C SER A 77 -12.00 4.34 -5.32
N LEU A 78 -11.52 3.53 -4.37
CA LEU A 78 -10.39 3.92 -3.51
C LEU A 78 -9.14 4.25 -4.33
N PHE A 79 -8.85 3.44 -5.35
CA PHE A 79 -7.66 3.55 -6.17
C PHE A 79 -7.80 4.61 -7.27
N GLU A 80 -8.99 4.74 -7.87
CA GLU A 80 -9.29 5.83 -8.82
C GLU A 80 -9.03 7.21 -8.22
N ARG A 81 -9.44 7.45 -6.96
CA ARG A 81 -9.22 8.73 -6.28
C ARG A 81 -7.76 9.03 -5.94
N HIS A 82 -6.88 8.02 -6.05
CA HIS A 82 -5.44 8.16 -5.87
C HIS A 82 -4.69 7.90 -7.18
N GLU A 83 -5.37 8.10 -8.31
CA GLU A 83 -4.79 8.12 -9.65
C GLU A 83 -4.07 6.82 -10.02
N TRP A 84 -4.62 5.67 -9.61
CA TRP A 84 -4.07 4.37 -10.00
C TRP A 84 -4.30 4.04 -11.47
N PHE A 85 -5.25 4.72 -12.11
CA PHE A 85 -5.69 4.45 -13.46
C PHE A 85 -5.57 5.70 -14.33
N ASP A 86 -5.18 5.54 -15.58
CA ASP A 86 -5.25 6.60 -16.59
C ASP A 86 -6.67 6.75 -17.17
N ASP A 87 -6.82 7.65 -18.15
CA ASP A 87 -8.08 7.92 -18.83
C ASP A 87 -8.63 6.71 -19.62
N ASP A 88 -7.77 5.76 -19.99
CA ASP A 88 -8.14 4.51 -20.67
C ASP A 88 -8.52 3.38 -19.67
N GLY A 89 -8.28 3.61 -18.37
CA GLY A 89 -8.55 2.67 -17.30
C GLY A 89 -7.41 1.68 -17.04
N ASP A 90 -6.25 1.87 -17.66
CA ASP A 90 -5.05 1.07 -17.44
C ASP A 90 -4.29 1.54 -16.20
N PHE A 91 -3.51 0.65 -15.57
CA PHE A 91 -2.71 1.03 -14.40
C PHE A 91 -1.66 2.10 -14.78
N ALA A 92 -1.67 3.21 -14.05
CA ALA A 92 -0.83 4.38 -14.27
C ALA A 92 0.15 4.62 -13.11
N PRO A 93 1.18 3.78 -12.95
CA PRO A 93 2.20 4.00 -11.93
C PRO A 93 3.04 5.22 -12.26
N ARG A 94 3.60 5.83 -11.22
CA ARG A 94 4.61 6.89 -11.33
C ARG A 94 5.94 6.40 -10.81
N ALA A 95 7.04 6.95 -11.33
CA ALA A 95 8.33 6.82 -10.64
C ALA A 95 8.27 7.56 -9.29
N LEU A 96 9.11 7.18 -8.33
CA LEU A 96 9.08 7.77 -6.99
C LEU A 96 9.27 9.29 -6.99
N ASP A 97 10.24 9.79 -7.76
CA ASP A 97 10.54 11.21 -7.91
C ASP A 97 9.36 11.99 -8.52
N GLU A 98 8.74 11.44 -9.56
CA GLU A 98 7.53 12.00 -10.17
C GLU A 98 6.37 12.06 -9.17
N LEU A 99 6.12 10.97 -8.45
CA LEU A 99 5.07 10.93 -7.42
C LEU A 99 5.33 11.95 -6.31
N VAL A 100 6.59 12.08 -5.86
CA VAL A 100 6.96 13.08 -4.86
C VAL A 100 6.79 14.50 -5.39
N ALA A 101 7.16 14.76 -6.65
CA ALA A 101 6.95 16.06 -7.28
C ALA A 101 5.46 16.43 -7.32
N ASP A 102 4.60 15.51 -7.75
CA ASP A 102 3.15 15.70 -7.81
C ASP A 102 2.54 15.95 -6.42
N GLU A 103 2.97 15.18 -5.42
CA GLU A 103 2.33 15.16 -4.11
C GLU A 103 2.88 16.18 -3.10
N LEU A 104 4.17 16.53 -3.22
CA LEU A 104 4.90 17.33 -2.25
C LEU A 104 5.59 18.54 -2.89
N GLY A 105 5.80 18.53 -4.21
CA GLY A 105 6.35 19.64 -5.01
C GLY A 105 7.68 19.33 -5.71
N ASP A 106 7.90 19.92 -6.88
CA ASP A 106 9.04 19.66 -7.78
C ASP A 106 10.41 19.59 -7.09
N MET A 107 10.69 20.54 -6.20
CA MET A 107 11.97 20.62 -5.47
C MET A 107 12.26 19.37 -4.65
N TRP A 108 11.23 18.74 -4.09
CA TRP A 108 11.38 17.49 -3.37
C TRP A 108 11.59 16.32 -4.33
N GLY A 109 10.88 16.29 -5.45
CA GLY A 109 11.03 15.26 -6.48
C GLY A 109 12.48 15.12 -6.96
N GLU A 110 13.14 16.26 -7.25
CA GLU A 110 14.57 16.30 -7.66
C GLU A 110 15.49 15.57 -6.67
N LEU A 111 15.19 15.64 -5.36
CA LEU A 111 16.01 14.96 -4.35
C LEU A 111 15.84 13.43 -4.38
N PHE A 112 14.72 12.91 -4.88
CA PHE A 112 14.46 11.46 -4.96
C PHE A 112 14.88 10.82 -6.29
N GLU A 113 15.34 11.58 -7.30
CA GLU A 113 15.86 11.06 -8.57
C GLU A 113 16.88 9.91 -8.40
N PRO A 114 17.84 9.94 -7.45
CA PRO A 114 18.80 8.84 -7.26
C PRO A 114 18.17 7.51 -6.85
N VAL A 115 16.97 7.57 -6.26
CA VAL A 115 16.21 6.41 -5.77
C VAL A 115 15.19 5.94 -6.81
N ALA A 116 14.68 6.83 -7.66
CA ALA A 116 13.66 6.54 -8.67
C ALA A 116 14.00 5.34 -9.58
N ALA A 117 15.27 5.16 -9.92
CA ALA A 117 15.72 4.01 -10.72
C ALA A 117 15.43 2.64 -10.07
N ARG A 118 15.30 2.58 -8.73
CA ARG A 118 14.92 1.37 -7.97
C ARG A 118 13.42 1.27 -7.74
N LEU A 119 12.71 2.40 -7.82
CA LEU A 119 11.31 2.58 -7.48
C LEU A 119 10.59 3.29 -8.64
N GLY A 120 10.66 2.68 -9.82
CA GLY A 120 10.09 3.22 -11.06
C GLY A 120 8.60 2.90 -11.27
N GLU A 121 8.00 2.13 -10.35
CA GLU A 121 6.60 1.76 -10.43
C GLU A 121 5.95 1.85 -9.05
N CYS A 122 5.36 3.01 -8.75
CA CYS A 122 4.75 3.34 -7.47
C CYS A 122 3.31 3.82 -7.62
N PHE A 123 2.46 3.41 -6.67
CA PHE A 123 1.05 3.81 -6.62
C PHE A 123 0.74 4.48 -5.28
N LEU A 124 0.10 5.63 -5.32
CA LEU A 124 -0.28 6.39 -4.13
C LEU A 124 -1.37 5.66 -3.33
N LEU A 125 -1.21 5.55 -2.02
CA LEU A 125 -2.20 5.00 -1.11
C LEU A 125 -2.74 6.11 -0.18
N PRO A 126 -3.98 5.97 0.32
CA PRO A 126 -4.50 6.91 1.29
C PRO A 126 -3.63 6.95 2.55
N GLY A 127 -3.43 8.15 3.06
CA GLY A 127 -2.81 8.35 4.35
C GLY A 127 -1.50 9.11 4.30
N GLY A 128 -1.20 9.68 5.46
CA GLY A 128 -0.27 10.78 5.61
C GLY A 128 -0.99 12.10 5.81
N SER A 129 -0.48 12.85 6.78
CA SER A 129 -0.70 14.29 6.84
C SER A 129 0.36 14.93 5.94
N ASP A 130 1.60 14.86 6.40
CA ASP A 130 2.76 15.51 5.76
C ASP A 130 3.66 14.49 5.03
N SER A 131 3.49 13.19 5.33
CA SER A 131 4.05 12.08 4.57
C SER A 131 3.08 11.51 3.51
N ARG A 132 3.55 10.59 2.67
CA ARG A 132 2.72 9.78 1.74
C ARG A 132 2.93 8.29 1.99
N ARG A 133 1.93 7.49 1.63
CA ARG A 133 2.05 6.03 1.56
C ARG A 133 2.01 5.62 0.11
N ILE A 134 2.92 4.74 -0.29
CA ILE A 134 2.97 4.25 -1.67
C ILE A 134 3.12 2.74 -1.67
N LEU A 135 2.43 2.06 -2.58
CA LEU A 135 2.73 0.68 -2.94
C LEU A 135 3.86 0.70 -3.99
N ALA A 136 4.99 0.04 -3.69
CA ALA A 136 6.14 0.01 -4.60
C ALA A 136 6.28 -1.36 -5.27
N VAL A 137 6.08 -1.44 -6.59
CA VAL A 137 6.09 -2.70 -7.34
C VAL A 137 7.53 -3.19 -7.56
N THR A 138 8.04 -3.89 -6.55
CA THR A 138 9.39 -4.48 -6.48
C THR A 138 9.31 -6.02 -6.65
N GLU A 139 10.21 -6.82 -6.08
CA GLU A 139 9.99 -8.26 -5.96
C GLU A 139 8.95 -8.60 -4.88
N PRO A 140 7.90 -9.37 -5.22
CA PRO A 140 6.89 -9.74 -4.25
C PRO A 140 7.46 -10.69 -3.19
N ASP A 141 6.92 -10.65 -1.98
CA ASP A 141 7.27 -11.59 -0.92
C ASP A 141 6.66 -12.99 -1.15
N GLN A 142 6.69 -13.86 -0.13
CA GLN A 142 6.11 -15.20 -0.25
C GLN A 142 4.58 -15.24 -0.26
N GLU A 143 3.91 -14.15 0.16
CA GLU A 143 2.46 -14.01 0.07
C GLU A 143 2.03 -13.41 -1.28
N GLY A 144 2.99 -13.01 -2.13
CA GLY A 144 2.73 -12.33 -3.39
C GLY A 144 2.52 -10.82 -3.22
N GLU A 145 2.88 -10.25 -2.07
CA GLU A 145 2.65 -8.85 -1.73
C GLU A 145 3.88 -7.98 -2.04
N TYR A 146 3.64 -6.71 -2.38
CA TYR A 146 4.67 -5.68 -2.55
C TYR A 146 4.68 -4.74 -1.34
N PRO A 147 5.84 -4.18 -0.95
CA PRO A 147 5.91 -3.36 0.24
C PRO A 147 5.12 -2.05 0.07
N VAL A 148 4.56 -1.59 1.17
CA VAL A 148 4.05 -0.21 1.29
C VAL A 148 5.13 0.62 1.98
N LEU A 149 5.53 1.71 1.33
CA LEU A 149 6.56 2.63 1.80
C LEU A 149 5.91 3.89 2.37
N ALA A 150 6.53 4.44 3.41
CA ALA A 150 6.30 5.82 3.81
C ALA A 150 7.32 6.72 3.09
N VAL A 151 6.84 7.86 2.58
CA VAL A 151 7.68 8.93 2.03
C VAL A 151 7.46 10.18 2.88
N ASP A 152 8.52 10.82 3.33
CA ASP A 152 8.46 12.02 4.16
C ASP A 152 9.55 13.03 3.77
N VAL A 153 9.28 14.31 3.97
CA VAL A 153 10.17 15.44 3.64
C VAL A 153 10.27 16.47 4.77
N ASP A 154 9.57 16.29 5.90
CA ASP A 154 9.47 17.31 6.96
C ASP A 154 10.81 17.63 7.64
N ASP A 155 11.68 16.63 7.84
CA ASP A 155 13.02 16.82 8.41
C ASP A 155 14.12 16.64 7.35
N LEU A 156 14.29 15.42 6.87
CA LEU A 156 15.13 15.05 5.74
C LEU A 156 14.31 14.15 4.81
N PRO A 157 14.50 14.27 3.47
CA PRO A 157 13.87 13.36 2.54
C PRO A 157 14.11 11.91 2.93
N PHE A 158 13.02 11.18 3.12
CA PHE A 158 12.98 9.83 3.64
C PHE A 158 12.07 8.96 2.79
N VAL A 159 12.50 7.73 2.51
CA VAL A 159 11.64 6.68 1.96
C VAL A 159 11.96 5.36 2.65
N GLY A 160 10.96 4.73 3.29
CA GLY A 160 11.19 3.55 4.12
C GLY A 160 10.02 2.59 4.19
N LEU A 161 10.32 1.34 4.55
CA LEU A 161 9.31 0.28 4.67
C LEU A 161 8.35 0.57 5.83
N MET A 162 7.06 0.72 5.53
CA MET A 162 6.03 0.89 6.55
C MET A 162 5.20 -0.37 6.77
N TYR A 163 4.83 -1.08 5.69
CA TYR A 163 4.12 -2.34 5.76
C TYR A 163 4.68 -3.38 4.78
N PRO A 164 4.56 -4.67 5.08
CA PRO A 164 5.05 -5.73 4.20
C PRO A 164 4.14 -6.00 2.98
N GLY A 165 3.00 -5.32 2.88
CA GLY A 165 1.99 -5.61 1.88
C GLY A 165 0.77 -4.70 2.00
N PHE A 166 -0.02 -4.63 0.93
CA PHE A 166 -1.29 -3.89 0.93
C PHE A 166 -2.30 -4.55 1.89
N ASP A 167 -2.23 -5.87 2.06
CA ASP A 167 -3.00 -6.62 3.06
C ASP A 167 -2.87 -6.06 4.48
N VAL A 168 -1.64 -5.87 4.95
CA VAL A 168 -1.34 -5.41 6.31
C VAL A 168 -1.60 -3.92 6.45
N TYR A 169 -1.26 -3.12 5.44
CA TYR A 169 -1.64 -1.71 5.38
C TYR A 169 -3.16 -1.55 5.55
N LEU A 170 -3.94 -2.27 4.74
CA LEU A 170 -5.40 -2.20 4.76
C LEU A 170 -5.97 -2.69 6.09
N GLY A 171 -5.42 -3.79 6.63
CA GLY A 171 -5.80 -4.30 7.94
C GLY A 171 -5.51 -3.34 9.09
N ASN A 172 -4.39 -2.63 9.06
CA ASN A 172 -4.05 -1.63 10.08
C ASN A 172 -4.95 -0.39 9.96
N THR A 173 -5.15 0.12 8.74
CA THR A 173 -6.05 1.24 8.45
C THR A 173 -7.49 0.95 8.90
N ALA A 174 -7.96 -0.29 8.76
CA ALA A 174 -9.27 -0.72 9.24
C ALA A 174 -9.33 -1.10 10.74
N GLY A 175 -8.24 -0.93 11.49
CA GLY A 175 -8.17 -1.27 12.92
C GLY A 175 -8.19 -2.77 13.24
N LEU A 176 -7.98 -3.64 12.25
CA LEU A 176 -7.91 -5.10 12.41
C LEU A 176 -6.50 -5.61 12.72
N VAL A 177 -5.48 -4.83 12.38
CA VAL A 177 -4.08 -5.05 12.77
C VAL A 177 -3.67 -3.97 13.76
N ALA A 178 -3.47 -4.36 15.01
CA ALA A 178 -2.98 -3.47 16.05
C ALA A 178 -1.46 -3.33 15.95
N HIS A 179 -0.99 -2.14 15.60
CA HIS A 179 0.41 -1.76 15.65
C HIS A 179 0.48 -0.26 15.92
N GLU A 180 1.17 0.13 16.99
CA GLU A 180 1.44 1.53 17.29
C GLU A 180 2.81 1.88 16.71
N PHE A 181 2.83 2.86 15.80
CA PHE A 181 4.07 3.27 15.14
C PHE A 181 4.80 4.31 15.99
N GLU A 182 5.95 3.94 16.55
CA GLU A 182 6.91 4.91 17.09
C GLU A 182 7.72 5.60 15.96
N THR A 183 7.96 4.86 14.88
CA THR A 183 8.61 5.33 13.64
C THR A 183 7.93 4.70 12.44
N TYR A 184 8.12 5.23 11.23
CA TYR A 184 7.54 4.63 10.03
C TYR A 184 7.99 3.18 9.81
N THR A 185 9.20 2.82 10.22
CA THR A 185 9.76 1.47 10.03
C THR A 185 9.49 0.52 11.21
N GLY A 186 8.62 0.89 12.15
CA GLY A 186 8.37 0.12 13.39
C GLY A 186 7.95 -1.35 13.17
N MET A 187 7.31 -1.66 12.03
CA MET A 187 6.95 -3.05 11.69
C MET A 187 8.16 -3.96 11.41
N MET A 188 9.37 -3.42 11.26
CA MET A 188 10.61 -4.20 11.14
C MET A 188 10.86 -5.09 12.37
N ASP A 189 10.40 -4.67 13.56
CA ASP A 189 10.59 -5.39 14.82
C ASP A 189 9.34 -6.20 15.23
N ASP A 190 8.28 -6.17 14.41
CA ASP A 190 7.03 -6.87 14.72
C ASP A 190 7.21 -8.40 14.66
N PRO A 191 6.84 -9.16 15.70
CA PRO A 191 7.09 -10.61 15.75
C PRO A 191 6.38 -11.40 14.65
N VAL A 192 5.31 -10.84 14.06
CA VAL A 192 4.57 -11.45 12.95
C VAL A 192 5.13 -11.00 11.61
N TYR A 193 5.42 -9.71 11.45
CA TYR A 193 5.73 -9.12 10.14
C TYR A 193 7.22 -8.91 9.85
N ALA A 194 8.09 -8.91 10.85
CA ALA A 194 9.53 -8.64 10.72
C ALA A 194 10.19 -9.45 9.60
N ARG A 195 9.85 -10.74 9.47
CA ARG A 195 10.42 -11.60 8.43
C ARG A 195 10.10 -11.12 7.00
N ARG A 196 8.87 -10.64 6.78
CA ARG A 196 8.43 -10.08 5.48
C ARG A 196 9.11 -8.74 5.25
N MET A 197 9.14 -7.90 6.27
CA MET A 197 9.80 -6.59 6.24
C MET A 197 11.29 -6.70 5.89
N HIS A 198 12.05 -7.54 6.58
CA HIS A 198 13.48 -7.77 6.28
C HIS A 198 13.72 -8.33 4.87
N ARG A 199 12.78 -9.09 4.31
CA ARG A 199 12.88 -9.55 2.93
C ARG A 199 12.74 -8.38 1.95
N HIS A 200 11.78 -7.50 2.17
CA HIS A 200 11.66 -6.29 1.35
C HIS A 200 12.87 -5.38 1.55
N ALA A 201 13.38 -5.23 2.77
CA ALA A 201 14.59 -4.46 3.07
C ALA A 201 15.78 -4.92 2.24
N ALA A 202 16.04 -6.23 2.22
CA ALA A 202 17.12 -6.83 1.44
C ALA A 202 17.02 -6.58 -0.07
N ARG A 203 15.81 -6.46 -0.60
CA ARG A 203 15.54 -6.34 -2.04
C ARG A 203 15.44 -4.89 -2.52
N THR A 204 14.86 -4.03 -1.70
CA THR A 204 14.59 -2.63 -2.04
C THR A 204 15.69 -1.70 -1.57
N PHE A 205 16.23 -1.93 -0.36
CA PHE A 205 17.12 -1.00 0.35
C PHE A 205 18.48 -1.63 0.69
N GLY A 206 18.85 -2.75 0.06
CA GLY A 206 20.12 -3.42 0.30
C GLY A 206 20.28 -4.02 1.71
N GLY A 207 19.18 -4.20 2.45
CA GLY A 207 19.16 -4.75 3.80
C GLY A 207 18.73 -3.76 4.87
N GLU A 208 18.77 -2.46 4.57
CA GLU A 208 18.32 -1.40 5.46
C GLU A 208 16.79 -1.24 5.43
N SER A 209 16.22 -0.56 6.43
CA SER A 209 14.76 -0.32 6.49
C SER A 209 14.29 0.84 5.59
N CYS A 210 15.21 1.71 5.17
CA CYS A 210 14.92 2.95 4.47
C CYS A 210 16.14 3.52 3.75
N PHE A 211 15.89 4.55 2.94
CA PHE A 211 16.89 5.55 2.57
C PHE A 211 16.52 6.89 3.21
N GLU A 212 17.53 7.62 3.67
CA GLU A 212 17.42 8.98 4.19
C GLU A 212 18.48 9.85 3.50
N TYR A 213 18.14 11.10 3.21
CA TYR A 213 19.02 12.01 2.52
C TYR A 213 20.34 12.27 3.28
N PRO A 214 21.50 12.35 2.59
CA PRO A 214 21.68 12.19 1.14
C PRO A 214 21.69 10.73 0.68
N PHE A 215 21.05 10.47 -0.47
CA PHE A 215 20.92 9.15 -1.10
C PHE A 215 22.18 8.69 -1.87
#